data_AF-A0A7K2KJT1-F1
#
_entry.id   AF-A0A7K2KJT1-F1
#
_cell.length_a   1.000
_cell.length_b   1.000
_cell.length_c   1.000
_cell.angle_alpha   90.00
_cell.angle_beta   90.00
_cell.angle_gamma   90.00
#
_symmetry.space_group_name_H-M   'P 1'
#
loop_
_entity.id
_entity.type
_entity.pdbx_description
1 polymer ?
#
loop_
_entity_poly.entity_id
_entity_poly.type
_entity_poly.pdbx_seq_one_letter_code
_entity_poly.pdbx_strand_id
1 'polypeptide(L)'
;AQQTEELRRQEIARKELSWKVLPSRAPEGHPTLHRGNCPDAARMPSLLNRDEVRTAFEQFPELEMHDVCAPWGSLGIDKPPARPHGGKDT
;
A
#
# COMPACT_ATOMS: atom_id res chain seq x y z
N ALA A 1 25.80 -13.90 15.28
CA ALA A 1 26.09 -13.41 13.91
C ALA A 1 25.12 -14.02 12.89
N GLN A 2 25.11 -15.34 12.69
CA GLN A 2 24.25 -15.99 11.68
C GLN A 2 22.74 -15.80 11.92
N GLN A 3 22.25 -16.05 13.15
CA GLN A 3 20.82 -15.86 13.48
C GLN A 3 20.35 -14.40 13.30
N THR A 4 21.19 -13.42 13.64
CA THR A 4 20.86 -11.99 13.46
C THR A 4 20.71 -11.63 11.98
N GLU A 5 21.58 -12.18 11.13
CA GLU A 5 21.51 -11.98 9.68
C GLU A 5 20.29 -12.68 9.07
N GLU A 6 19.94 -13.86 9.55
CA GLU A 6 18.75 -14.58 9.11
C GLU A 6 17.46 -13.81 9.45
N LEU A 7 17.33 -13.31 10.69
CA LEU A 7 16.21 -12.47 11.10
C LEU A 7 16.11 -11.20 10.25
N ARG A 8 17.25 -10.59 9.92
CA ARG A 8 17.30 -9.41 9.04
C ARG A 8 16.76 -9.74 7.65
N ARG A 9 17.14 -10.88 7.07
CA ARG A 9 16.65 -11.32 5.75
C ARG A 9 15.17 -11.62 5.77
N GLN A 10 14.68 -12.28 6.82
CA GLN A 10 13.25 -12.56 7.00
C GLN A 10 12.45 -11.27 7.10
N GLU A 11 12.93 -10.27 7.83
CA GLU A 11 12.26 -8.98 7.96
C GLU A 11 12.23 -8.21 6.63
N ILE A 12 13.31 -8.28 5.83
CA ILE A 12 13.33 -7.71 4.48
C ILE A 12 12.30 -8.40 3.59
N ALA A 13 12.31 -9.73 3.55
CA ALA A 13 11.36 -10.52 2.76
C ALA A 13 9.91 -10.25 3.18
N ARG A 14 9.65 -10.10 4.49
CA ARG A 14 8.33 -9.73 5.00
C ARG A 14 7.88 -8.37 4.47
N LYS A 15 8.75 -7.36 4.54
CA LYS A 15 8.45 -6.00 4.03
C LYS A 15 8.29 -5.98 2.51
N GLU A 16 9.08 -6.77 1.80
CA GLU A 16 8.99 -6.97 0.36
C GLU A 16 7.70 -7.65 -0.06
N LEU A 17 6.97 -8.35 0.80
CA LEU A 17 5.68 -8.98 0.50
C LEU A 17 4.49 -8.29 1.18
N SER A 18 4.72 -7.11 1.76
CA SER A 18 3.71 -6.35 2.51
C SER A 18 3.56 -4.94 1.94
N TRP A 19 2.55 -4.21 2.42
CA TRP A 19 2.26 -2.83 2.05
C TRP A 19 2.04 -1.93 3.28
N LYS A 20 2.06 -0.63 3.07
CA LYS A 20 1.86 0.40 4.09
C LYS A 20 0.94 1.47 3.52
N VAL A 21 0.00 1.94 4.32
CA VAL A 21 -0.84 3.10 3.95
C VAL A 21 -0.13 4.35 4.44
N LEU A 22 0.14 5.29 3.54
CA LEU A 22 0.58 6.64 3.87
C LEU A 22 -0.63 7.57 3.78
N PRO A 23 -1.03 8.25 4.87
CA PRO A 23 -2.11 9.22 4.81
C PRO A 23 -1.69 10.42 3.96
N SER A 24 -2.66 10.98 3.21
CA SER A 24 -2.47 12.25 2.54
C SER A 24 -2.15 13.36 3.54
N ARG A 25 -1.23 14.24 3.17
CA ARG A 25 -0.97 15.49 3.89
C ARG A 25 -1.82 16.65 3.38
N ALA A 26 -2.36 16.53 2.16
CA ALA A 26 -3.23 17.53 1.57
C ALA A 26 -4.68 17.32 2.04
N PRO A 27 -5.45 18.39 2.31
CA PRO A 27 -6.85 18.29 2.73
C PRO A 27 -7.73 17.49 1.74
N GLU A 28 -7.45 17.63 0.45
CA GLU A 28 -8.17 16.97 -0.65
C GLU A 28 -7.47 15.70 -1.15
N GLY A 29 -6.30 15.36 -0.60
CA GLY A 29 -5.52 14.24 -1.10
C GLY A 29 -5.96 12.92 -0.52
N HIS A 30 -5.68 11.85 -1.25
CA HIS A 30 -6.08 10.50 -0.88
C HIS A 30 -4.97 9.72 -0.18
N PRO A 31 -5.31 8.80 0.74
CA PRO A 31 -4.31 7.89 1.26
C PRO A 31 -3.75 7.04 0.13
N THR A 32 -2.45 6.73 0.21
CA THR A 32 -1.76 5.96 -0.84
C THR A 32 -1.10 4.73 -0.23
N LEU A 33 -1.24 3.58 -0.89
CA LEU A 33 -0.52 2.36 -0.57
C LEU A 33 0.88 2.38 -1.18
N HIS A 34 1.87 2.10 -0.33
CA HIS A 34 3.27 1.91 -0.67
C HIS A 34 3.70 0.48 -0.34
N ARG A 35 4.78 -0.02 -0.94
CA ARG A 35 5.37 -1.31 -0.52
C ARG A 35 5.95 -1.20 0.89
N GLY A 36 5.97 -2.30 1.63
CA GLY A 36 6.43 -2.35 3.02
C GLY A 36 7.90 -1.96 3.19
N ASN A 37 8.71 -2.12 2.15
CA ASN A 37 10.12 -1.69 2.09
C ASN A 37 10.31 -0.27 1.49
N CYS A 38 9.24 0.46 1.17
CA CYS A 38 9.33 1.81 0.64
C CYS A 38 9.90 2.79 1.70
N PRO A 39 10.97 3.56 1.37
CA PRO A 39 11.60 4.48 2.31
C PRO A 39 10.69 5.65 2.70
N ASP A 40 9.84 6.13 1.80
CA ASP A 40 8.93 7.26 2.07
C ASP A 40 7.86 6.90 3.11
N ALA A 41 7.47 5.63 3.16
CA ALA A 41 6.58 5.08 4.17
C ALA A 41 7.33 4.43 5.36
N ALA A 42 8.64 4.68 5.52
CA ALA A 42 9.45 4.03 6.56
C ALA A 42 8.89 4.24 7.97
N ARG A 43 8.30 5.42 8.24
CA ARG A 43 7.71 5.78 9.53
C ARG A 43 6.33 5.17 9.79
N MET A 44 5.70 4.56 8.79
CA MET A 44 4.40 3.90 8.98
C MET A 44 4.61 2.55 9.69
N PRO A 45 3.96 2.33 10.84
CA PRO A 45 4.22 1.16 11.69
C PRO A 45 3.57 -0.13 11.18
N SER A 46 2.46 -0.03 10.45
CA SER A 46 1.63 -1.19 10.09
C SER A 46 2.01 -1.74 8.73
N LEU A 47 2.22 -3.06 8.67
CA LEU A 47 2.35 -3.81 7.42
C LEU A 47 1.03 -4.50 7.11
N LEU A 48 0.49 -4.27 5.92
CA LEU A 48 -0.66 -4.97 5.39
C LEU A 48 -0.18 -6.12 4.51
N ASN A 49 -0.81 -7.28 4.62
CA ASN A 49 -0.68 -8.38 3.68
C ASN A 49 -1.60 -8.17 2.45
N ARG A 50 -1.53 -9.08 1.47
CA ARG A 50 -2.28 -8.96 0.22
C ARG A 50 -3.80 -8.94 0.43
N ASP A 51 -4.33 -9.79 1.31
CA ASP A 51 -5.78 -9.88 1.55
C ASP A 51 -6.31 -8.65 2.30
N GLU A 52 -5.50 -8.10 3.22
CA GLU A 52 -5.79 -6.82 3.88
C GLU A 52 -5.79 -5.66 2.89
N VAL A 53 -4.85 -5.63 1.94
CA VAL A 53 -4.82 -4.63 0.87
C VAL A 53 -6.07 -4.71 -0.01
N ARG A 54 -6.50 -5.92 -0.41
CA ARG A 54 -7.73 -6.10 -1.18
C ARG A 54 -8.95 -5.57 -0.41
N THR A 55 -9.05 -5.94 0.87
CA THR A 55 -10.11 -5.47 1.77
C THR A 55 -10.08 -3.94 1.91
N ALA A 56 -8.90 -3.33 1.97
CA ALA A 56 -8.76 -1.89 2.07
C ALA A 56 -9.31 -1.17 0.83
N PHE A 57 -9.10 -1.69 -0.39
CA PHE A 57 -9.71 -1.11 -1.60
C PHE A 57 -11.23 -1.27 -1.68
N GLU A 58 -11.76 -2.36 -1.12
CA GLU A 58 -13.20 -2.57 -1.06
C GLU A 58 -13.86 -1.57 -0.08
N GLN A 59 -13.20 -1.27 1.04
CA GLN A 59 -13.73 -0.38 2.07
C GLN A 59 -13.44 1.10 1.84
N PHE A 60 -12.30 1.41 1.22
CA PHE A 60 -11.80 2.78 0.98
C PHE A 60 -11.60 2.98 -0.52
N PRO A 61 -12.66 3.31 -1.28
CA PRO A 61 -12.60 3.45 -2.73
C PRO A 61 -11.71 4.60 -3.20
N GLU A 62 -11.42 5.57 -2.33
CA GLU A 62 -10.47 6.66 -2.56
C GLU A 62 -9.01 6.26 -2.32
N LEU A 63 -8.73 5.07 -1.78
CA LEU A 63 -7.36 4.62 -1.57
C LEU A 63 -6.63 4.47 -2.92
N GLU A 64 -5.45 5.05 -3.01
CA GLU A 64 -4.62 4.99 -4.22
C GLU A 64 -3.44 4.03 -4.05
N MET A 65 -2.79 3.70 -5.16
CA MET A 65 -1.50 3.00 -5.16
C MET A 65 -0.40 3.93 -5.63
N HIS A 66 0.76 3.84 -4.98
CA HIS A 66 1.93 4.54 -5.43
C HIS A 66 2.49 3.86 -6.69
N ASP A 67 2.45 4.55 -7.83
CA ASP A 67 2.78 3.99 -9.15
C ASP A 67 4.19 3.39 -9.25
N VAL A 68 5.14 3.91 -8.47
CA VAL A 68 6.53 3.45 -8.49
C VAL A 68 6.77 2.23 -7.60
N CYS A 69 6.51 2.34 -6.29
CA CYS A 69 6.90 1.30 -5.33
C CYS A 69 5.84 0.23 -5.13
N ALA A 70 4.56 0.51 -5.41
CA ALA A 70 3.46 -0.44 -5.26
C ALA A 70 2.51 -0.40 -6.47
N PRO A 71 3.00 -0.62 -7.71
CA PRO A 71 2.12 -0.68 -8.86
C PRO A 71 1.13 -1.84 -8.71
N TRP A 72 -0.08 -1.70 -9.25
CA TRP A 72 -1.15 -2.71 -9.19
C TRP A 72 -0.67 -4.13 -9.59
N GLY A 73 0.14 -4.24 -10.64
CA GLY A 73 0.71 -5.52 -11.08
C GLY A 73 1.58 -6.23 -10.02
N SER A 74 2.20 -5.50 -9.09
CA SER A 74 3.02 -6.08 -8.01
C SER A 74 2.21 -6.81 -6.93
N LEU A 75 0.89 -6.65 -6.93
CA LEU A 75 -0.07 -7.35 -6.06
C LEU A 75 -0.68 -8.57 -6.72
N GLY A 76 -0.49 -8.74 -8.03
CA GLY A 76 -1.21 -9.75 -8.81
C GLY A 76 -2.72 -9.49 -8.85
N ILE A 77 -3.14 -8.22 -8.73
CA ILE A 77 -4.52 -7.78 -8.88
C ILE A 77 -4.56 -6.71 -9.98
N ASP A 78 -5.60 -6.75 -10.81
CA ASP A 78 -5.82 -5.70 -11.79
C ASP A 78 -6.18 -4.39 -11.09
N LYS A 79 -5.80 -3.27 -11.71
CA LYS A 79 -6.29 -1.97 -11.27
C LYS A 79 -7.82 -1.99 -11.39
N PRO A 80 -8.57 -1.80 -10.29
CA PRO A 80 -10.02 -1.74 -10.37
C PRO A 80 -10.41 -0.60 -11.31
N PRO A 81 -11.48 -0.76 -12.10
CA PRO A 81 -11.99 0.33 -12.92
C PRO A 81 -12.28 1.52 -12.01
N ALA A 82 -11.90 2.72 -12.44
CA ALA A 82 -12.22 3.93 -11.71
C ALA A 82 -13.73 3.93 -11.46
N ARG A 83 -14.14 3.83 -10.18
CA ARG A 83 -15.55 3.96 -9.85
C ARG A 83 -15.92 5.41 -10.19
N PRO A 84 -17.03 5.66 -10.89
CA PRO A 84 -17.44 7.03 -11.16
C PRO A 84 -17.55 7.74 -9.81
N HIS A 85 -16.65 8.69 -9.56
CA HIS A 85 -16.83 9.63 -8.47
C HIS A 85 -18.21 10.25 -8.72
N GLY A 86 -19.13 10.03 -7.80
CA GLY A 86 -20.53 10.43 -7.96
C GLY A 86 -20.56 11.88 -8.41
N GLY A 87 -21.07 12.10 -9.63
CA GLY A 87 -21.28 13.42 -10.17
C GLY A 87 -22.03 14.25 -9.15
N LYS A 88 -21.39 15.30 -8.67
CA LYS A 88 -22.12 16.46 -8.15
C LYS A 88 -22.36 17.37 -9.34
N ASP A 89 -23.31 16.97 -10.17
CA ASP A 89 -24.07 17.93 -10.98
C ASP A 89 -25.09 18.54 -10.02
N THR A 90 -24.79 19.71 -9.45
CA THR A 90 -25.79 20.66 -8.96
C THR A 90 -25.23 22.07 -9.01
#